data_AF-A0A838U4B1-F1
#
_entry.id   AF-A0A838U4B1-F1
#
_cell.length_a   1.000
_cell.length_b   1.000
_cell.length_c   1.000
_cell.angle_alpha   90.00
_cell.angle_beta   90.00
_cell.angle_gamma   90.00
#
_symmetry.space_group_name_H-M   'P 1'
#
loop_
_entity.id
_entity.type
_entity.pdbx_description
1 polymer ?
#
loop_
_entity_poly.entity_id
_entity_poly.type
_entity_poly.pdbx_seq_one_letter_code
_entity_poly.pdbx_strand_id
1 'polypeptide(L)' 'MCNCAKIHFYDVDFKLYGMKVVPSCKNCGFPLSDEQSKKFEKEIMKYWGFEEKK' A
#
# COMPACT_ATOMS: atom_id res chain seq x y z
N MET A 1 -16.19 0.90 1.84
CA MET A 1 -14.96 0.23 1.36
C MET A 1 -14.55 0.91 0.07
N CYS A 2 -13.35 1.51 -0.01
CA CYS A 2 -12.89 2.16 -1.24
C CYS A 2 -12.64 1.10 -2.32
N ASN A 3 -13.18 1.31 -3.52
CA ASN A 3 -13.18 0.33 -4.61
C ASN A 3 -12.04 0.58 -5.62
N CYS A 4 -10.86 0.99 -5.12
CA CYS A 4 -9.68 1.20 -5.96
C CYS A 4 -9.19 -0.15 -6.50
N ALA A 5 -9.66 -0.51 -7.69
CA ALA A 5 -9.39 -1.78 -8.37
C ALA A 5 -7.89 -1.98 -8.70
N LYS A 6 -7.14 -0.87 -8.85
CA LYS A 6 -5.69 -0.88 -9.06
C LYS A 6 -5.06 0.18 -8.17
N ILE A 7 -4.29 -0.27 -7.18
CA ILE A 7 -3.35 0.59 -6.48
C ILE A 7 -2.02 0.43 -7.18
N HIS A 8 -1.48 1.54 -7.68
CA HIS A 8 -0.10 1.62 -8.10
C HIS A 8 0.75 2.11 -6.94
N PHE A 9 2.04 1.77 -6.96
CA PHE A 9 3.03 2.18 -5.95
C PHE A 9 2.97 3.69 -5.61
N TYR A 10 2.76 4.55 -6.60
CA TYR A 10 2.73 6.01 -6.44
C TYR A 10 1.38 6.58 -5.96
N ASP A 11 0.35 5.73 -5.85
CA ASP A 11 -1.01 6.11 -5.41
C ASP A 11 -1.24 5.82 -3.92
N VAL A 12 -0.17 5.60 -3.15
CA VAL A 12 -0.20 5.32 -1.72
C VAL A 12 0.44 6.45 -0.93
N ASP A 13 -0.31 7.01 0.02
CA ASP A 13 0.20 7.91 1.04
C ASP A 13 0.20 7.21 2.41
N PHE A 14 1.10 7.61 3.29
CA PHE A 14 1.09 7.15 4.68
C PHE A 14 0.38 8.18 5.55
N LYS A 15 -0.73 7.77 6.17
CA LYS A 15 -1.55 8.64 7.04
C LYS A 15 -1.56 8.14 8.47
N LEU A 16 -1.75 9.06 9.42
CA LEU A 16 -1.96 8.71 10.82
C LEU A 16 -3.42 8.28 11.03
N TYR A 17 -3.61 7.08 11.56
CA TYR A 17 -4.89 6.58 12.03
C TYR A 17 -4.76 6.27 13.52
N GLY A 18 -5.24 7.19 14.36
CA GLY A 18 -4.90 7.21 15.79
C GLY A 18 -3.40 7.42 15.99
N MET A 19 -2.74 6.49 16.68
CA MET A 19 -1.29 6.52 16.94
C MET A 19 -0.48 5.62 15.99
N LYS A 20 -1.07 5.13 14.89
CA LYS A 20 -0.42 4.25 13.92
C LYS A 20 -0.34 4.92 12.54
N VAL A 21 0.81 4.79 11.89
CA VAL A 21 0.98 5.16 10.49
C VAL A 21 0.48 4.01 9.62
N VAL A 22 -0.50 4.29 8.75
CA VAL A 22 -1.13 3.29 7.88
C VAL A 22 -1.01 3.71 6.41
N PRO A 23 -0.68 2.77 5.49
CA PRO A 23 -0.74 3.05 4.07
C PRO A 23 -2.21 3.27 3.68
N SER A 24 -2.45 4.31 2.91
CA SER A 24 -3.78 4.77 2.51
C SER A 24 -3.78 5.12 1.03
N CYS A 25 -4.90 4.85 0.36
CA CYS A 25 -5.03 5.25 -1.03
C CYS A 25 -5.09 6.78 -1.11
N LYS A 26 -4.20 7.38 -1.89
CA LYS A 26 -4.08 8.84 -2.04
C LYS A 26 -5.40 9.50 -2.45
N ASN A 27 -6.10 8.91 -3.42
CA ASN A 27 -7.34 9.47 -3.97
C ASN A 27 -8.55 9.30 -3.04
N CYS A 28 -8.59 8.20 -2.29
CA CYS A 28 -9.72 7.85 -1.42
C CYS A 28 -9.53 8.34 0.02
N GLY A 29 -8.29 8.52 0.46
CA GLY A 29 -7.92 8.80 1.85
C GLY A 29 -8.20 7.66 2.84
N PHE A 30 -8.78 6.55 2.37
CA PHE A 30 -9.04 5.37 3.18
C PHE A 30 -7.79 4.47 3.30
N PRO A 31 -7.60 3.80 4.45
CA PRO A 31 -6.58 2.78 4.61
C PRO A 31 -6.71 1.69 3.55
N LEU A 32 -5.57 1.13 3.14
CA LEU A 32 -5.55 -0.03 2.26
C LEU A 32 -6.22 -1.24 2.93
N SER A 33 -6.94 -2.04 2.16
CA SER A 33 -7.38 -3.36 2.62
C SER A 33 -6.18 -4.31 2.78
N ASP A 34 -6.39 -5.45 3.43
CA ASP A 34 -5.36 -6.50 3.57
C ASP A 34 -4.78 -6.95 2.22
N GLU A 35 -5.63 -7.18 1.21
CA GLU A 35 -5.19 -7.59 -0.13
C GLU A 35 -4.38 -6.50 -0.83
N GLN A 36 -4.82 -5.25 -0.70
CA GLN A 36 -4.13 -4.09 -1.26
C GLN A 36 -2.77 -3.88 -0.60
N SER A 37 -2.71 -4.03 0.73
CA SER A 37 -1.48 -3.90 1.52
C SER A 37 -0.46 -4.97 1.13
N LYS A 38 -0.87 -6.24 1.02
CA LYS A 38 0.00 -7.35 0.58
C LYS A 38 0.56 -7.14 -0.82
N LYS A 39 -0.26 -6.63 -1.74
CA LYS A 39 0.18 -6.34 -3.12
C LYS A 39 1.19 -5.19 -3.13
N PHE A 40 0.91 -4.12 -2.40
CA PHE A 40 1.80 -2.97 -2.28
C PHE A 40 3.14 -3.35 -1.65
N GLU A 41 3.16 -4.15 -0.59
CA GLU A 41 4.39 -4.65 0.04
C GLU A 41 5.26 -5.43 -0.94
N LYS A 42 4.67 -6.34 -1.73
CA LYS A 42 5.39 -7.07 -2.79
C LYS A 42 5.99 -6.14 -3.84
N GLU A 43 5.27 -5.11 -4.26
CA GLU A 43 5.79 -4.12 -5.19
C GLU A 43 6.96 -3.34 -4.59
N ILE A 44 6.88 -2.89 -3.32
CA ILE A 44 8.00 -2.24 -2.62
C ILE A 44 9.23 -3.14 -2.58
N MET A 45 9.07 -4.39 -2.15
CA MET A 45 10.19 -5.34 -2.03
C MET A 45 10.88 -5.56 -3.37
N LYS A 46 10.09 -5.65 -4.46
CA LYS A 46 10.62 -5.73 -5.82
C LYS A 46 11.38 -4.46 -6.22
N TYR A 47 10.79 -3.28 -6.01
CA TYR A 47 11.44 -1.99 -6.34
C TYR A 47 12.75 -1.78 -5.57
N TRP A 48 12.82 -2.22 -4.31
CA TRP A 48 13.99 -2.10 -3.46
C TRP A 48 15.03 -3.21 -3.69
N GLY A 49 14.77 -4.14 -4.61
CA GLY A 49 15.71 -5.22 -4.93
C GLY A 49 15.82 -6.30 -3.83
N PHE A 50 14.84 -6.36 -2.93
CA PHE A 50 14.70 -7.43 -1.93
C PHE A 50 13.95 -8.65 -2.49
N GLU A 51 13.90 -8.83 -3.82
CA GLU A 51 13.39 -10.08 -4.38
C GLU A 51 14.14 -11.23 -3.71
N GLU A 52 13.40 -12.09 -2.99
CA GLU A 52 13.93 -13.29 -2.38
C GLU A 52 14.72 -14.03 -3.46
N LYS A 53 16.05 -14.00 -3.35
CA LYS A 53 16.91 -14.90 -4.09
C LYS A 53 16.57 -16.30 -3.62
N LYS A 54 15.70 -16.97 -4.36
CA LYS A 54 15.47 -18.41 -4.25
C LYS A 54 16.77 -19.17 -4.48
#